data_AF-A0A954KGT6-F1
#
_entry.id   AF-A0A954KGT6-F1
#
_cell.length_a   1.000
_cell.length_b   1.000
_cell.length_c   1.000
_cell.angle_alpha   90.00
_cell.angle_beta   90.00
_cell.angle_gamma   90.00
#
_symmetry.space_group_name_H-M   'P 1'
#
loop_
_entity.id
_entity.type
_entity.pdbx_description
1 polymer ?
#
loop_
_entity_poly.entity_id
_entity_poly.type
_entity_poly.pdbx_seq_one_letter_code
_entity_poly.pdbx_strand_id
1 'polypeptide(L)'
;ELVGGAWIGGTIDSSGAVAAAGEALGPRAQEVAITVKLIQNILIGVVSFCVAYYWVTFVDRTPDAPRPGISEIWLRFPKFVLGFLAASIICSIIAGSGSAGELWVGGTTAASKAIREWCFCLAFVSIGLSTNFGELAKTLKGGKPIVLYVCGQSLNLVLTLFMAWLMYEKVFPQN
;
A
#
# COMPACT_ATOMS: atom_id res chain seq x y z
N GLU A 1 12.93 15.05 -4.83
CA GLU A 1 12.23 13.88 -5.43
C GLU A 1 11.97 12.76 -4.42
N LEU A 2 12.96 12.30 -3.66
CA LEU A 2 12.82 11.17 -2.72
C LEU A 2 11.78 11.43 -1.60
N VAL A 3 11.86 12.58 -0.92
CA VAL A 3 10.87 12.98 0.10
C VAL A 3 9.47 13.03 -0.49
N GLY A 4 9.33 13.59 -1.70
CA GLY A 4 8.04 13.67 -2.40
C GLY A 4 7.49 12.28 -2.79
N GLY A 5 8.33 11.39 -3.31
CA GLY A 5 7.96 10.01 -3.60
C GLY A 5 7.53 9.25 -2.34
N ALA A 6 8.30 9.34 -1.26
CA ALA A 6 7.97 8.70 0.00
C ALA A 6 6.68 9.25 0.61
N TRP A 7 6.46 10.56 0.51
CA TRP A 7 5.23 11.19 0.99
C TRP A 7 4.00 10.78 0.18
N ILE A 8 4.10 10.73 -1.16
CA ILE A 8 3.04 10.22 -2.05
C ILE A 8 2.71 8.76 -1.69
N GLY A 9 3.73 7.91 -1.61
CA GLY A 9 3.57 6.49 -1.27
C GLY A 9 3.00 6.27 0.13
N GLY A 10 3.31 7.16 1.06
CA GLY A 10 2.85 7.06 2.45
C GLY A 10 1.42 7.57 2.69
N THR A 11 0.93 8.48 1.85
CA THR A 11 -0.31 9.24 2.12
C THR A 11 -1.48 8.82 1.23
N ILE A 12 -1.21 8.36 0.01
CA ILE A 12 -2.27 7.94 -0.92
C ILE A 12 -2.65 6.49 -0.63
N ASP A 13 -3.93 6.25 -0.32
CA ASP A 13 -4.40 4.92 0.08
C ASP A 13 -4.50 3.93 -1.09
N SER A 14 -4.75 4.42 -2.31
CA SER A 14 -4.88 3.59 -3.51
C SER A 14 -3.56 3.40 -4.24
N SER A 15 -3.14 2.14 -4.42
CA SER A 15 -1.90 1.78 -5.13
C SER A 15 -1.87 2.32 -6.58
N GLY A 16 -3.00 2.36 -7.28
CA GLY A 16 -3.05 2.90 -8.65
C GLY A 16 -2.82 4.41 -8.69
N ALA A 17 -3.36 5.14 -7.71
CA ALA A 17 -3.15 6.58 -7.59
C ALA A 17 -1.73 6.92 -7.14
N VAL A 18 -1.11 6.11 -6.26
CA VAL A 18 0.31 6.22 -5.91
C VAL A 18 1.20 6.09 -7.14
N ALA A 19 0.94 5.07 -7.97
CA ALA A 19 1.74 4.83 -9.18
C ALA A 19 1.65 6.02 -10.16
N ALA A 20 0.44 6.52 -10.42
CA ALA A 20 0.21 7.65 -11.31
C ALA A 20 0.81 8.96 -10.77
N ALA A 21 0.61 9.27 -9.48
CA ALA A 21 1.15 10.47 -8.85
C ALA A 21 2.68 10.42 -8.75
N GLY A 22 3.25 9.24 -8.47
CA GLY A 22 4.69 9.02 -8.47
C GLY A 22 5.31 9.22 -9.84
N GLU A 23 4.67 8.68 -10.90
CA GLU A 23 5.12 8.86 -12.29
C GLU A 23 5.09 10.34 -12.71
N ALA A 24 4.06 11.08 -12.31
CA ALA A 24 3.97 12.52 -12.56
C ALA A 24 5.09 13.33 -11.88
N LEU A 25 5.63 12.85 -10.76
CA LEU A 25 6.73 13.50 -10.05
C LEU A 25 8.12 13.10 -10.58
N GLY A 26 8.23 11.94 -11.24
CA GLY A 26 9.43 11.47 -11.92
C GLY A 26 9.80 10.01 -11.60
N PRO A 27 10.68 9.37 -12.40
CA PRO A 27 10.96 7.92 -12.29
C PRO A 27 11.49 7.49 -10.91
N ARG A 28 12.42 8.27 -10.34
CA ARG A 28 12.95 8.02 -8.98
C ARG A 28 11.88 8.18 -7.91
N ALA A 29 11.03 9.18 -8.03
CA ALA A 29 9.93 9.39 -7.08
C ALA A 29 8.89 8.28 -7.17
N GLN A 30 8.58 7.80 -8.38
CA GLN A 30 7.68 6.68 -8.61
C GLN A 30 8.16 5.40 -7.94
N GLU A 31 9.44 5.05 -8.10
CA GLU A 31 10.02 3.85 -7.51
C GLU A 31 9.95 3.90 -5.98
N VAL A 32 10.32 5.04 -5.38
CA VAL A 32 10.20 5.25 -3.92
C VAL A 32 8.74 5.20 -3.47
N ALA A 33 7.83 5.87 -4.17
CA ALA A 33 6.41 5.91 -3.83
C ALA A 33 5.78 4.52 -3.82
N ILE A 34 6.02 3.75 -4.89
CA ILE A 34 5.54 2.36 -5.00
C ILE A 34 6.16 1.50 -3.89
N THR A 35 7.45 1.64 -3.62
CA THR A 35 8.14 0.86 -2.59
C THR A 35 7.57 1.12 -1.20
N VAL A 36 7.44 2.40 -0.80
CA VAL A 36 6.84 2.79 0.48
C VAL A 36 5.41 2.25 0.58
N LYS A 37 4.63 2.34 -0.51
CA LYS A 37 3.26 1.84 -0.52
C LYS A 37 3.18 0.32 -0.40
N LEU A 38 4.07 -0.42 -1.05
CA LEU A 38 4.13 -1.88 -0.94
C LEU A 38 4.47 -2.32 0.49
N ILE A 39 5.42 -1.62 1.13
CA ILE A 39 5.75 -1.87 2.54
C ILE A 39 4.52 -1.66 3.41
N GLN A 40 3.79 -0.56 3.24
CA GLN A 40 2.53 -0.34 3.96
C GLN A 40 1.51 -1.45 3.71
N ASN A 41 1.28 -1.83 2.45
CA ASN A 41 0.33 -2.89 2.10
C ASN A 41 0.68 -4.24 2.77
N ILE A 42 1.97 -4.55 2.92
CA ILE A 42 2.44 -5.76 3.64
C ILE A 42 2.25 -5.59 5.15
N LEU A 43 2.64 -4.44 5.71
CA LEU A 43 2.59 -4.18 7.15
C LEU A 43 1.15 -4.10 7.69
N ILE A 44 0.17 -3.65 6.90
CA ILE A 44 -1.25 -3.61 7.33
C ILE A 44 -1.71 -5.00 7.79
N GLY A 45 -1.33 -6.08 7.09
CA GLY A 45 -1.66 -7.44 7.49
C GLY A 45 -1.03 -7.84 8.82
N VAL A 46 0.22 -7.47 9.05
CA VAL A 46 0.95 -7.79 10.29
C VAL A 46 0.40 -6.98 11.47
N VAL A 47 0.24 -5.67 11.30
CA VAL A 47 -0.26 -4.76 12.33
C VAL A 47 -1.70 -5.11 12.71
N SER A 48 -2.58 -5.36 11.73
CA SER A 48 -3.96 -5.76 12.02
C SER A 48 -4.03 -7.08 12.80
N PHE A 49 -3.15 -8.03 12.49
CA PHE A 49 -3.04 -9.27 13.27
C PHE A 49 -2.57 -9.00 14.70
N CYS A 50 -1.51 -8.23 14.90
CA CYS A 50 -1.01 -7.88 16.23
C CYS A 50 -2.08 -7.16 17.08
N VAL A 51 -2.81 -6.22 16.49
CA VAL A 51 -3.91 -5.50 17.15
C VAL A 51 -5.05 -6.45 17.49
N ALA A 52 -5.48 -7.31 16.56
CA ALA A 52 -6.54 -8.28 16.81
C ALA A 52 -6.15 -9.27 17.92
N TYR A 53 -4.91 -9.78 17.90
CA TYR A 53 -4.39 -10.64 18.94
C TYR A 53 -4.38 -9.94 20.30
N TYR A 54 -3.85 -8.71 20.36
CA TYR A 54 -3.84 -7.89 21.58
C TYR A 54 -5.26 -7.66 22.11
N TRP A 55 -6.21 -7.33 21.24
CA TRP A 55 -7.59 -7.07 21.62
C TRP A 55 -8.27 -8.30 22.22
N VAL A 56 -8.15 -9.46 21.57
CA VAL A 56 -8.76 -10.72 22.04
C VAL A 56 -8.10 -11.25 23.32
N THR A 57 -6.79 -11.00 23.52
CA THR A 57 -6.06 -11.55 24.67
C THR A 57 -6.02 -10.64 25.89
N PHE A 58 -6.04 -9.32 25.71
CA PHE A 58 -5.87 -8.35 26.81
C PHE A 58 -7.08 -7.43 27.02
N VAL A 59 -7.83 -7.07 25.98
CA VAL A 59 -8.94 -6.10 26.09
C VAL A 59 -10.27 -6.81 26.33
N ASP A 60 -10.62 -7.76 25.46
CA ASP A 60 -11.94 -8.40 25.41
C ASP A 60 -11.86 -9.85 25.90
N ARG A 61 -11.18 -10.03 27.03
CA ARG A 61 -10.79 -11.35 27.54
C ARG A 61 -11.99 -12.06 28.16
N THR A 62 -12.73 -12.82 27.34
CA THR A 62 -13.84 -13.66 27.81
C THR A 62 -13.29 -14.99 28.35
N PRO A 63 -13.65 -15.42 29.57
CA PRO A 63 -13.07 -16.62 30.21
C PRO A 63 -13.24 -17.92 29.41
N ASP A 64 -14.31 -18.04 28.62
CA ASP A 64 -14.66 -19.21 27.81
C ASP A 64 -14.42 -19.02 26.29
N ALA A 65 -13.79 -17.93 25.86
CA ALA A 65 -13.54 -17.72 24.44
C ALA A 65 -12.43 -18.65 23.92
N PRO A 66 -12.65 -19.37 22.80
CA PRO A 66 -11.59 -20.17 22.18
C PRO A 66 -10.41 -19.28 21.82
N ARG A 67 -9.18 -19.73 22.10
CA ARG A 67 -7.99 -19.00 21.69
C ARG A 67 -8.00 -18.84 20.15
N PRO A 68 -7.66 -17.66 19.61
CA PRO A 68 -7.61 -17.45 18.17
C PRO A 68 -6.65 -18.47 17.55
N GLY A 69 -7.19 -19.31 16.67
CA GLY A 69 -6.44 -20.39 16.03
C GLY A 69 -5.53 -19.86 14.93
N ILE A 70 -4.41 -20.56 14.68
CA ILE A 70 -3.48 -20.26 13.58
C ILE A 70 -4.19 -20.25 12.21
N SER A 71 -5.29 -21.00 12.06
CA SER A 71 -6.11 -21.01 10.85
C SER A 71 -6.78 -19.68 10.56
N GLU A 72 -7.19 -18.92 11.57
CA GLU A 72 -7.85 -17.63 11.39
C GLU A 72 -6.87 -16.55 10.95
N ILE A 73 -5.62 -16.65 11.40
CA ILE A 73 -4.50 -15.83 10.92
C ILE A 73 -4.30 -16.06 9.43
N TRP A 74 -4.23 -17.33 9.01
CA TRP A 74 -4.05 -17.69 7.61
C TRP A 74 -5.22 -17.24 6.72
N LEU A 75 -6.43 -17.17 7.29
CA LEU A 75 -7.62 -16.75 6.57
C LEU A 75 -7.69 -15.24 6.37
N ARG A 76 -7.23 -14.46 7.36
CA ARG A 76 -7.18 -12.99 7.33
C ARG A 76 -5.93 -12.44 6.66
N PHE A 77 -4.84 -13.21 6.61
CA PHE A 77 -3.59 -12.77 6.01
C PHE A 77 -3.77 -12.53 4.51
N PRO A 78 -3.31 -11.39 3.97
CA PRO A 78 -3.40 -11.08 2.56
C PRO A 78 -2.54 -12.03 1.72
N LYS A 79 -3.16 -13.11 1.20
CA LYS A 79 -2.47 -14.18 0.44
C LYS A 79 -1.72 -13.68 -0.81
N PHE A 80 -2.10 -12.51 -1.36
CA PHE A 80 -1.38 -11.88 -2.48
C PHE A 80 0.08 -11.57 -2.13
N VAL A 81 0.39 -11.29 -0.86
CA VAL A 81 1.74 -10.98 -0.38
C VAL A 81 2.67 -12.19 -0.57
N LEU A 82 2.16 -13.40 -0.34
CA LEU A 82 2.94 -14.63 -0.58
C LEU A 82 3.26 -14.81 -2.06
N GLY A 83 2.30 -14.52 -2.95
CA GLY A 83 2.51 -14.54 -4.39
C GLY A 83 3.56 -13.51 -4.84
N PHE A 84 3.48 -12.28 -4.32
CA PHE A 84 4.48 -11.24 -4.58
C PHE A 84 5.87 -11.66 -4.10
N LEU A 85 5.98 -12.22 -2.89
CA LEU A 85 7.25 -12.68 -2.33
C LEU A 85 7.86 -13.82 -3.15
N ALA A 86 7.04 -14.81 -3.53
CA ALA A 86 7.49 -15.92 -4.37
C ALA A 86 7.96 -15.43 -5.75
N ALA A 87 7.20 -14.55 -6.40
CA ALA A 87 7.59 -13.94 -7.67
C ALA A 87 8.89 -13.13 -7.53
N SER A 88 9.04 -12.35 -6.46
CA SER A 88 10.25 -11.58 -6.17
C SER A 88 11.49 -12.48 -6.02
N ILE A 89 11.37 -13.58 -5.28
CA ILE A 89 12.46 -14.56 -5.12
C ILE A 89 12.82 -15.20 -6.46
N ILE A 90 11.82 -15.64 -7.23
CA ILE A 90 12.05 -16.25 -8.56
C ILE A 90 12.74 -15.27 -9.49
N CYS A 91 12.21 -14.04 -9.60
CA CYS A 91 12.82 -12.99 -10.42
C CYS A 91 14.24 -12.65 -9.94
N SER A 92 14.49 -12.64 -8.64
CA SER A 92 15.84 -12.40 -8.09
C SER A 92 16.83 -13.49 -8.46
N ILE A 93 16.43 -14.77 -8.39
CA ILE A 93 17.26 -15.90 -8.82
C ILE A 93 17.56 -15.83 -10.32
N ILE A 94 16.54 -15.53 -11.14
CA ILE A 94 16.70 -15.40 -12.59
C ILE A 94 17.63 -14.23 -12.91
N ALA A 95 17.44 -13.05 -12.30
CA ALA A 95 18.33 -11.90 -12.50
C ALA A 95 19.78 -12.22 -12.10
N GLY A 96 19.99 -12.99 -11.03
CA GLY A 96 21.31 -13.42 -10.57
C GLY A 96 22.01 -14.46 -11.45
N SER A 97 21.32 -15.04 -12.44
CA SER A 97 21.89 -16.08 -13.33
C SER A 97 22.80 -15.55 -14.45
N GLY A 98 22.98 -14.22 -14.53
CA GLY A 98 23.84 -13.54 -15.51
C GLY A 98 23.07 -12.54 -16.38
N SER A 99 23.78 -11.93 -17.34
CA SER A 99 23.25 -10.83 -18.17
C SER A 99 21.99 -11.20 -18.97
N ALA A 100 21.85 -12.47 -19.39
CA ALA A 100 20.64 -12.94 -20.04
C ALA A 100 19.44 -12.94 -19.09
N GLY A 101 19.62 -13.37 -17.84
CA GLY A 101 18.57 -13.40 -16.82
C GLY A 101 18.07 -12.01 -16.44
N GLU A 102 18.99 -11.04 -16.34
CA GLU A 102 18.65 -9.63 -16.10
C GLU A 102 17.81 -9.05 -17.25
N LEU A 103 18.15 -9.38 -18.51
CA LEU A 103 17.38 -8.98 -19.69
C LEU A 103 15.95 -9.56 -19.65
N TRP A 104 15.79 -10.82 -19.27
CA TRP A 104 14.47 -11.48 -19.15
C TRP A 104 13.59 -10.80 -18.09
N VAL A 105 14.15 -10.50 -16.92
CA VAL A 105 13.42 -9.83 -15.83
C VAL A 105 13.06 -8.40 -16.23
N GLY A 106 14.00 -7.67 -16.85
CA GLY A 106 13.78 -6.32 -17.36
C GLY A 106 12.68 -6.28 -18.43
N GLY A 107 12.73 -7.18 -19.41
CA GLY A 107 11.73 -7.28 -20.47
C GLY A 107 10.33 -7.65 -19.95
N THR A 108 10.25 -8.58 -19.00
CA THR A 108 8.99 -8.96 -18.35
C THR A 108 8.40 -7.80 -17.55
N THR A 109 9.24 -7.08 -16.80
CA THR A 109 8.83 -5.91 -16.02
C THR A 109 8.30 -4.80 -16.94
N ALA A 110 9.00 -4.52 -18.03
CA ALA A 110 8.59 -3.53 -19.02
C ALA A 110 7.26 -3.90 -19.70
N ALA A 111 7.09 -5.15 -20.14
CA ALA A 111 5.84 -5.63 -20.73
C ALA A 111 4.67 -5.55 -19.74
N SER A 112 4.92 -5.87 -18.47
CA SER A 112 3.90 -5.81 -17.41
C SER A 112 3.45 -4.38 -17.08
N LYS A 113 4.28 -3.35 -17.32
CA LYS A 113 3.96 -1.95 -17.02
C LYS A 113 2.70 -1.51 -17.78
N ALA A 114 2.69 -1.71 -19.10
CA ALA A 114 1.56 -1.31 -19.95
C ALA A 114 0.27 -2.05 -19.58
N ILE A 115 0.36 -3.36 -19.32
CA ILE A 115 -0.80 -4.17 -18.90
C ILE A 115 -1.36 -3.66 -17.57
N ARG A 116 -0.48 -3.40 -16.59
CA ARG A 116 -0.86 -2.89 -15.27
C ARG A 116 -1.58 -1.54 -15.37
N GLU A 117 -1.09 -0.62 -16.20
CA GLU A 117 -1.72 0.68 -16.43
C GLU A 117 -3.12 0.55 -17.03
N TRP A 118 -3.29 -0.31 -18.04
CA TRP A 118 -4.60 -0.60 -18.63
C TRP A 118 -5.56 -1.22 -17.62
N CYS A 119 -5.09 -2.20 -16.84
CA CYS A 119 -5.89 -2.81 -15.77
C CYS A 119 -6.31 -1.78 -14.71
N PHE A 120 -5.42 -0.87 -14.30
CA PHE A 120 -5.75 0.19 -13.35
C PHE A 120 -6.76 1.19 -13.93
N CYS A 121 -6.58 1.59 -15.19
CA CYS A 121 -7.52 2.46 -15.88
C CYS A 121 -8.93 1.85 -15.92
N LEU A 122 -9.04 0.59 -16.37
CA LEU A 122 -10.31 -0.13 -16.43
C LEU A 122 -10.96 -0.32 -15.05
N ALA A 123 -10.14 -0.58 -14.01
CA ALA A 123 -10.63 -0.68 -12.64
C ALA A 123 -11.20 0.67 -12.15
N PHE A 124 -10.50 1.79 -12.38
CA PHE A 124 -10.98 3.11 -11.96
C PHE A 124 -12.24 3.54 -12.71
N VAL A 125 -12.33 3.25 -14.01
CA VAL A 125 -13.55 3.50 -14.79
C VAL A 125 -14.71 2.67 -14.25
N SER A 126 -14.50 1.38 -13.98
CA SER A 126 -15.53 0.50 -13.41
C SER A 126 -15.99 0.97 -12.02
N ILE A 127 -15.07 1.41 -11.16
CA ILE A 127 -15.41 1.98 -9.84
C ILE A 127 -16.26 3.25 -10.01
N GLY A 128 -15.85 4.15 -10.91
CA GLY A 128 -16.60 5.38 -11.20
C GLY A 128 -18.02 5.10 -11.71
N LEU A 129 -18.19 4.13 -12.61
CA LEU A 129 -19.49 3.76 -13.18
C LEU A 129 -20.41 3.04 -12.18
N SER A 130 -19.85 2.24 -11.27
CA SER A 130 -20.62 1.50 -10.25
C SER A 130 -20.97 2.33 -9.01
N THR A 131 -20.37 3.51 -8.85
CA THR A 131 -20.60 4.37 -7.68
C THR A 131 -21.94 5.11 -7.78
N ASN A 132 -22.83 4.88 -6.81
CA ASN A 132 -24.09 5.63 -6.69
C ASN A 132 -23.90 6.92 -5.88
N PHE A 133 -23.74 8.04 -6.57
CA PHE A 133 -23.56 9.36 -5.94
C PHE A 133 -24.74 9.79 -5.04
N GLY A 134 -25.96 9.33 -5.35
CA GLY A 134 -27.14 9.63 -4.53
C GLY A 134 -27.13 8.93 -3.18
N GLU A 135 -26.63 7.70 -3.12
CA GLU A 135 -26.45 6.96 -1.87
C GLU A 135 -25.27 7.50 -1.06
N LEU A 136 -24.15 7.79 -1.73
CA LEU A 136 -23.00 8.46 -1.11
C LEU A 136 -23.41 9.79 -0.46
N ALA A 137 -24.19 10.62 -1.17
CA ALA A 137 -24.68 11.89 -0.64
C ALA A 137 -25.56 11.73 0.61
N LYS A 138 -26.33 10.63 0.71
CA LYS A 138 -27.14 10.33 1.91
C LYS A 138 -26.27 9.95 3.11
N THR A 139 -25.26 9.11 2.91
CA THR A 139 -24.30 8.73 3.97
C THR A 139 -23.46 9.91 4.45
N LEU A 140 -23.25 10.91 3.58
CA LEU A 140 -22.56 12.15 3.90
C LEU A 140 -23.45 13.19 4.59
N LYS A 141 -24.79 13.01 4.63
CA LYS A 141 -25.70 13.93 5.34
C LYS A 141 -25.38 13.93 6.84
N GLY A 142 -25.05 15.11 7.35
CA GLY A 142 -24.67 15.32 8.75
C GLY A 142 -23.19 15.64 8.96
N GLY A 143 -22.34 15.55 7.93
CA GLY A 143 -20.98 16.12 7.89
C GLY A 143 -19.94 15.50 8.84
N LYS A 144 -20.36 14.82 9.91
CA LYS A 144 -19.48 14.16 10.88
C LYS A 144 -18.49 13.18 10.23
N PRO A 145 -18.90 12.32 9.26
CA PRO A 145 -17.95 11.44 8.58
C PRO A 145 -16.91 12.20 7.76
N ILE A 146 -17.32 13.31 7.12
CA ILE A 146 -16.42 14.17 6.34
C ILE A 146 -15.40 14.84 7.26
N VAL A 147 -15.84 15.44 8.36
CA VAL A 147 -14.96 16.12 9.32
C VAL A 147 -13.95 15.13 9.91
N LEU A 148 -14.41 13.93 10.28
CA LEU A 148 -13.53 12.88 10.80
C LEU A 148 -12.50 12.47 9.76
N TYR A 149 -12.92 12.27 8.51
CA TYR A 149 -12.03 11.94 7.41
C TYR A 149 -11.02 13.05 7.13
N VAL A 150 -11.45 14.31 7.03
CA VAL A 150 -10.57 15.45 6.77
C VAL A 150 -9.56 15.63 7.90
N CYS A 151 -9.99 15.54 9.16
CA CYS A 151 -9.10 15.66 10.32
C CYS A 151 -8.06 14.52 10.33
N GLY A 152 -8.51 13.27 10.18
CA GLY A 152 -7.64 12.10 10.13
C GLY A 152 -6.67 12.15 8.95
N GLN A 153 -7.14 12.51 7.76
CA GLN A 153 -6.30 12.59 6.57
C GLN A 153 -5.31 13.75 6.65
N SER A 154 -5.69 14.89 7.23
CA SER A 154 -4.78 16.00 7.47
C SER A 154 -3.67 15.61 8.44
N LEU A 155 -4.02 14.92 9.54
CA LEU A 155 -3.04 14.38 10.47
C LEU A 155 -2.09 13.39 9.78
N ASN A 156 -2.65 12.44 9.02
CA ASN A 156 -1.86 11.46 8.26
C ASN A 156 -0.89 12.17 7.32
N LEU A 157 -1.39 13.13 6.54
CA LEU A 157 -0.61 13.89 5.54
C LEU A 157 0.54 14.68 6.17
N VAL A 158 0.33 15.27 7.35
CA VAL A 158 1.40 15.96 8.11
C VAL A 158 2.40 14.96 8.68
N LEU A 159 1.93 13.85 9.26
CA LEU A 159 2.80 12.86 9.89
C LEU A 159 3.68 12.13 8.87
N THR A 160 3.11 11.74 7.73
CA THR A 160 3.84 11.08 6.65
C THR A 160 4.86 12.02 6.01
N LEU A 161 4.51 13.31 5.84
CA LEU A 161 5.46 14.32 5.34
C LEU A 161 6.61 14.52 6.33
N PHE A 162 6.29 14.65 7.61
CA PHE A 162 7.28 14.80 8.67
C PHE A 162 8.23 13.60 8.73
N MET A 163 7.69 12.38 8.66
CA MET A 163 8.50 11.17 8.63
C MET A 163 9.35 11.06 7.36
N ALA A 164 8.80 11.38 6.19
CA ALA A 164 9.56 11.39 4.93
C ALA A 164 10.71 12.40 5.00
N TRP A 165 10.45 13.62 5.49
CA TRP A 165 11.48 14.63 5.70
C TRP A 165 12.54 14.14 6.70
N LEU A 166 12.14 13.66 7.87
CA LEU A 166 13.06 13.20 8.91
C LEU A 166 13.98 12.08 8.42
N MET A 167 13.42 11.10 7.71
CA MET A 167 14.17 9.95 7.22
C MET A 167 15.18 10.33 6.13
N TYR A 168 14.77 11.11 5.13
CA TYR A 168 15.60 11.39 3.95
C TYR A 168 16.47 12.65 4.07
N GLU A 169 16.13 13.60 4.94
CA GLU A 169 16.94 14.82 5.14
C GLU A 169 17.82 14.76 6.39
N LYS A 170 17.38 14.05 7.45
CA LYS A 170 18.06 14.11 8.76
C LYS A 170 18.74 12.80 9.18
N VAL A 171 18.07 11.66 9.03
CA VAL A 171 18.59 10.36 9.46
C VAL A 171 19.54 9.76 8.42
N PHE A 172 19.14 9.79 7.16
CA PHE A 172 19.95 9.35 6.03
C PHE A 172 20.19 10.50 5.05
N PRO A 173 20.91 11.57 5.47
CA PRO A 173 21.21 12.69 4.59
C PRO A 173 22.04 12.18 3.41
N GLN A 174 21.48 12.25 2.22
CA GLN A 174 22.21 11.96 0.98
C GLN A 174 22.61 13.28 0.34
N ASN A 175 23.91 13.60 0.42
CA ASN A 175 24.54 14.66 -0.36
C ASN A 175 24.57 14.29 -1.84
#